data_AF-A0A8B6H5L1-F1
#
_entry.id   AF-A0A8B6H5L1-F1
#
_cell.length_a   1.000
_cell.length_b   1.000
_cell.length_c   1.000
_cell.angle_alpha   90.00
_cell.angle_beta   90.00
_cell.angle_gamma   90.00
#
_symmetry.space_group_name_H-M   'P 1'
#
loop_
_entity.id
_entity.type
_entity.pdbx_description
1 polymer ?
#
loop_
_entity_poly.entity_id
_entity_poly.type
_entity_poly.pdbx_seq_one_letter_code
_entity_poly.pdbx_strand_id
1 'polypeptide(L)'
;MKCFVFHIHTVDTLEVARNKPTKQSTNLSHSTRLFRNAVDGDYSQWMTSSAKHCSHTNLGDKSSCWAVDLGAIYDICSVIIYGRNDYYNVLRLPVESLSNFDIEVIKPYRNNTNWFEDCVIHLCYHQQVPIKFLNASCQTRMMGRHVRIRLNDPNPLALCEVEVHGTFIRYLRSGNSSKNFSSSTNFQC
;
A
#
# COMPACT_ATOMS: atom_id res chain seq x y z
N MET A 1 1.90 40.19 4.02
CA MET A 1 2.12 38.90 4.70
C MET A 1 3.29 38.21 4.02
N LYS A 2 4.44 38.13 4.69
CA LYS A 2 5.64 37.49 4.14
C LYS A 2 5.54 35.98 4.42
N CYS A 3 5.47 35.17 3.37
CA CYS A 3 5.76 33.74 3.49
C CYS A 3 7.20 33.61 3.96
N PHE A 4 7.42 33.03 5.14
CA PHE A 4 8.74 32.61 5.54
C PHE A 4 9.19 31.49 4.59
N VAL A 5 10.21 31.78 3.79
CA VAL A 5 10.93 30.77 3.02
C VAL A 5 11.71 29.93 4.03
N PHE A 6 11.17 28.78 4.41
CA PHE A 6 11.99 27.73 4.97
C PHE A 6 12.89 27.20 3.86
N HIS A 7 14.19 27.10 4.14
CA HIS A 7 15.16 26.45 3.25
C HIS A 7 14.60 25.09 2.81
N ILE A 8 14.31 24.95 1.52
CA ILE A 8 13.97 23.68 0.90
C ILE A 8 15.28 22.89 0.79
N HIS A 9 15.60 22.11 1.81
CA HIS A 9 16.18 20.81 1.50
C HIS A 9 15.05 20.03 0.83
N THR A 10 15.17 19.72 -0.45
CA THR A 10 14.30 18.74 -1.08
C THR A 10 14.49 17.47 -0.25
N VAL A 11 13.49 17.11 0.56
CA VAL A 11 13.50 15.78 1.14
C VAL A 11 13.07 14.90 0.00
N ASP A 12 14.07 14.32 -0.67
CA ASP A 12 13.82 13.46 -1.82
C ASP A 12 12.85 12.37 -1.40
N THR A 13 11.71 12.31 -2.09
CA THR A 13 10.73 11.25 -1.93
C THR A 13 11.36 9.97 -2.46
N LEU A 14 11.39 8.92 -1.63
CA LEU A 14 11.98 7.64 -1.97
C LEU A 14 10.89 6.63 -2.28
N GLU A 15 11.15 5.74 -3.23
CA GLU A 15 10.44 4.45 -3.28
C GLU A 15 10.84 3.65 -2.03
N VAL A 16 9.86 3.25 -1.23
CA VAL A 16 10.08 2.62 0.08
C VAL A 16 9.47 1.22 0.23
N ALA A 17 8.73 0.72 -0.77
CA ALA A 17 8.09 -0.61 -0.73
C ALA A 17 8.94 -1.72 -1.39
N ARG A 18 9.93 -1.39 -2.22
CA ARG A 18 10.77 -2.37 -2.93
C ARG A 18 11.37 -3.39 -1.97
N ASN A 19 11.16 -4.68 -2.28
CA ASN A 19 11.61 -5.85 -1.54
C ASN A 19 11.17 -5.89 -0.07
N LYS A 20 10.14 -5.12 0.32
CA LYS A 20 9.62 -5.14 1.68
C LYS A 20 8.72 -6.36 1.94
N PRO A 21 8.52 -6.75 3.21
CA PRO A 21 7.58 -7.79 3.56
C PRO A 21 6.16 -7.44 3.11
N THR A 22 5.47 -8.38 2.48
CA THR A 22 4.08 -8.21 2.03
C THR A 22 3.20 -9.37 2.46
N LYS A 23 1.89 -9.14 2.52
CA LYS A 23 0.84 -10.13 2.77
C LYS A 23 -0.34 -9.84 1.87
N GLN A 24 -1.18 -10.85 1.67
CA GLN A 24 -2.48 -10.69 1.03
C GLN A 24 -3.51 -11.57 1.75
N SER A 25 -4.80 -11.26 1.59
CA SER A 25 -5.92 -11.94 2.25
C SER A 25 -5.94 -13.45 2.01
N THR A 26 -5.75 -13.86 0.76
CA THR A 26 -5.68 -15.26 0.35
C THR A 26 -4.66 -15.45 -0.77
N ASN A 27 -4.22 -16.69 -1.03
CA ASN A 27 -3.32 -16.99 -2.13
C ASN A 27 -4.05 -17.71 -3.27
N LEU A 28 -3.70 -17.39 -4.52
CA LEU A 28 -4.16 -18.14 -5.68
C LEU A 28 -3.65 -19.60 -5.63
N SER A 29 -4.54 -20.54 -5.28
CA SER A 29 -4.26 -22.00 -5.21
C SER A 29 -3.00 -22.33 -4.37
N HIS A 30 -2.27 -23.41 -4.72
CA HIS A 30 -1.03 -23.87 -4.08
C HIS A 30 0.16 -22.89 -4.22
N SER A 31 -0.04 -21.68 -4.73
CA SER A 31 1.05 -20.71 -4.90
C SER A 31 1.36 -20.05 -3.56
N THR A 32 2.54 -20.31 -2.99
CA THR A 32 2.82 -19.91 -1.61
C THR A 32 3.36 -18.49 -1.44
N ARG A 33 3.67 -17.77 -2.53
CA ARG A 33 4.55 -16.58 -2.46
C ARG A 33 4.26 -15.45 -3.47
N LEU A 34 3.10 -15.42 -4.14
CA LEU A 34 2.84 -14.40 -5.18
C LEU A 34 2.73 -12.97 -4.63
N PHE A 35 2.30 -12.81 -3.39
CA PHE A 35 2.15 -11.49 -2.75
C PHE A 35 3.42 -10.63 -2.80
N ARG A 36 4.61 -11.22 -2.79
CA ARG A 36 5.87 -10.47 -2.82
C ARG A 36 6.23 -9.92 -4.20
N ASN A 37 5.61 -10.45 -5.26
CA ASN A 37 5.95 -10.04 -6.61
C ASN A 37 5.52 -8.59 -6.87
N ALA A 38 4.48 -8.12 -6.19
CA ALA A 38 4.03 -6.73 -6.28
C ALA A 38 5.04 -5.69 -5.72
N VAL A 39 6.20 -6.11 -5.22
CA VAL A 39 7.28 -5.23 -4.77
C VAL A 39 8.65 -5.75 -5.18
N ASP A 40 8.75 -6.63 -6.19
CA ASP A 40 10.01 -7.24 -6.59
C ASP A 40 10.78 -6.38 -7.61
N GLY A 41 10.12 -5.40 -8.21
CA GLY A 41 10.70 -4.52 -9.22
C GLY A 41 10.53 -4.94 -10.65
N ASP A 42 9.71 -5.95 -10.89
CA ASP A 42 9.30 -6.37 -12.21
C ASP A 42 7.94 -5.74 -12.57
N TYR A 43 7.99 -4.73 -13.44
CA TYR A 43 6.80 -4.05 -13.95
C TYR A 43 6.00 -4.87 -14.97
N SER A 44 6.41 -6.12 -15.25
CA SER A 44 5.71 -7.00 -16.18
C SER A 44 4.28 -7.25 -15.72
N GLN A 45 3.33 -6.71 -16.48
CA GLN A 45 1.90 -6.87 -16.21
C GLN A 45 1.34 -8.21 -16.69
N TRP A 46 2.22 -9.16 -17.03
CA TRP A 46 1.86 -10.41 -17.68
C TRP A 46 1.90 -11.58 -16.69
N MET A 47 0.87 -12.41 -16.70
CA MET A 47 0.78 -13.57 -15.80
C MET A 47 0.46 -14.84 -16.61
N THR A 48 1.34 -15.84 -16.54
CA THR A 48 1.20 -17.13 -17.23
C THR A 48 1.29 -18.30 -16.26
N SER A 49 1.03 -19.50 -16.79
CA SER A 49 1.24 -20.74 -16.05
C SER A 49 2.70 -20.95 -15.66
N SER A 50 3.64 -20.51 -16.50
CA SER A 50 5.09 -20.67 -16.32
C SER A 50 5.77 -19.50 -15.59
N ALA A 51 5.24 -18.29 -15.70
CA ALA A 51 5.81 -17.08 -15.12
C ALA A 51 4.71 -16.22 -14.51
N LYS A 52 4.78 -16.03 -13.20
CA LYS A 52 3.78 -15.30 -12.41
C LYS A 52 4.46 -14.05 -11.86
N HIS A 53 4.42 -12.95 -12.61
CA HIS A 53 5.03 -11.67 -12.23
C HIS A 53 4.14 -10.87 -11.28
N CYS A 54 2.87 -11.25 -11.13
CA CYS A 54 1.92 -10.52 -10.29
C CYS A 54 1.59 -11.30 -9.01
N SER A 55 1.31 -10.54 -7.96
CA SER A 55 0.48 -11.01 -6.84
C SER A 55 -0.91 -11.38 -7.34
N HIS A 56 -1.57 -12.30 -6.62
CA HIS A 56 -2.92 -12.73 -6.98
C HIS A 56 -3.58 -13.38 -5.75
N THR A 57 -4.75 -12.88 -5.34
CA THR A 57 -5.58 -13.53 -4.32
C THR A 57 -6.35 -14.71 -4.91
N ASN A 58 -7.06 -15.48 -4.08
CA ASN A 58 -7.88 -16.59 -4.59
C ASN A 58 -9.09 -16.08 -5.37
N LEU A 59 -9.58 -16.84 -6.35
CA LEU A 59 -10.74 -16.49 -7.18
C LEU A 59 -12.05 -16.35 -6.38
N GLY A 60 -12.16 -17.03 -5.24
CA GLY A 60 -13.34 -16.97 -4.37
C GLY A 60 -13.17 -16.02 -3.17
N ASP A 61 -12.14 -15.18 -3.16
CA ASP A 61 -11.91 -14.24 -2.07
C ASP A 61 -12.92 -13.10 -2.11
N LYS A 62 -13.66 -12.94 -1.01
CA LYS A 62 -14.76 -11.96 -0.90
C LYS A 62 -14.30 -10.60 -0.36
N SER A 63 -13.07 -10.51 0.13
CA SER A 63 -12.52 -9.30 0.74
C SER A 63 -11.04 -9.19 0.39
N SER A 64 -10.75 -9.28 -0.92
CA SER A 64 -9.40 -9.31 -1.44
C SER A 64 -8.63 -8.05 -1.04
N CYS A 65 -7.49 -8.26 -0.39
CA CYS A 65 -6.56 -7.20 -0.09
C CYS A 65 -5.11 -7.67 -0.14
N TRP A 66 -4.23 -6.70 -0.38
CA TRP A 66 -2.79 -6.85 -0.36
C TRP A 66 -2.19 -5.72 0.47
N ALA A 67 -1.14 -5.99 1.25
CA ALA A 67 -0.49 -4.98 2.06
C ALA A 67 1.03 -5.17 2.10
N VAL A 68 1.75 -4.05 2.23
CA VAL A 68 3.21 -3.98 2.44
C VAL A 68 3.54 -3.38 3.80
N ASP A 69 4.53 -3.95 4.50
CA ASP A 69 5.16 -3.38 5.68
C ASP A 69 6.45 -2.63 5.31
N LEU A 70 6.41 -1.31 5.36
CA LEU A 70 7.54 -0.44 5.02
C LEU A 70 8.69 -0.54 6.03
N GLY A 71 8.44 -1.13 7.20
CA GLY A 71 9.41 -1.31 8.29
C GLY A 71 9.57 -0.11 9.21
N ALA A 72 9.06 1.06 8.82
CA ALA A 72 9.03 2.27 9.64
C ALA A 72 7.88 3.21 9.24
N ILE A 73 7.72 4.32 9.96
CA ILE A 73 6.71 5.33 9.63
C ILE A 73 7.27 6.29 8.56
N TYR A 74 6.53 6.43 7.47
CA TYR A 74 6.79 7.37 6.39
C TYR A 74 5.60 8.32 6.23
N ASP A 75 5.86 9.54 5.75
CA ASP A 75 4.84 10.41 5.18
C ASP A 75 4.71 10.08 3.68
N ILE A 76 3.62 9.41 3.31
CA ILE A 76 3.39 8.86 1.99
C ILE A 76 2.83 9.95 1.07
N CYS A 77 3.50 10.22 -0.04
CA CYS A 77 3.07 11.24 -1.00
C CYS A 77 2.34 10.64 -2.21
N SER A 78 2.71 9.45 -2.64
CA SER A 78 2.05 8.78 -3.76
C SER A 78 2.21 7.26 -3.73
N VAL A 79 1.30 6.58 -4.42
CA VAL A 79 1.35 5.14 -4.65
C VAL A 79 1.15 4.90 -6.14
N ILE A 80 2.08 4.19 -6.77
CA ILE A 80 2.00 3.80 -8.18
C ILE A 80 1.65 2.32 -8.25
N ILE A 81 0.65 1.96 -9.05
CA ILE A 81 0.15 0.60 -9.19
C ILE A 81 0.21 0.18 -10.66
N TYR A 82 0.83 -0.98 -10.90
CA TYR A 82 0.77 -1.71 -12.15
C TYR A 82 -0.14 -2.93 -11.95
N GLY A 83 -1.33 -2.88 -12.52
CA GLY A 83 -2.29 -3.99 -12.47
C GLY A 83 -1.97 -5.09 -13.48
N ARG A 84 -2.66 -6.23 -13.42
CA ARG A 84 -2.54 -7.30 -14.42
C ARG A 84 -3.10 -6.85 -15.78
N ASN A 85 -2.38 -7.17 -16.86
CA ASN A 85 -2.71 -6.80 -18.23
C ASN A 85 -2.19 -7.85 -19.25
N ASP A 86 -2.59 -9.11 -19.10
CA ASP A 86 -2.30 -10.16 -20.08
C ASP A 86 -3.30 -10.13 -21.24
N TYR A 87 -2.80 -9.70 -22.41
CA TYR A 87 -3.55 -9.60 -23.68
C TYR A 87 -4.15 -10.94 -24.15
N TYR A 88 -3.53 -12.06 -23.80
CA TYR A 88 -4.13 -13.39 -23.93
C TYR A 88 -4.24 -13.97 -22.53
N ASN A 89 -5.46 -14.30 -22.11
CA ASN A 89 -5.73 -14.92 -20.83
C ASN A 89 -5.17 -16.37 -20.81
N VAL A 90 -3.84 -16.50 -20.78
CA VAL A 90 -3.12 -17.80 -20.88
C VAL A 90 -3.43 -18.67 -19.67
N LEU A 91 -3.77 -18.04 -18.55
CA LEU A 91 -4.17 -18.71 -17.32
C LEU A 91 -5.64 -19.16 -17.29
N ARG A 92 -6.45 -18.78 -18.29
CA ARG A 92 -7.93 -18.94 -18.30
C ARG A 92 -8.60 -18.38 -17.03
N LEU A 93 -7.95 -17.44 -16.35
CA LEU A 93 -8.49 -16.72 -15.19
C LEU A 93 -9.01 -15.37 -15.70
N PRO A 94 -10.23 -14.93 -15.35
CA PRO A 94 -10.74 -13.64 -15.79
C PRO A 94 -9.69 -12.54 -15.64
N VAL A 95 -9.37 -11.85 -16.73
CA VAL A 95 -8.54 -10.63 -16.66
C VAL A 95 -9.48 -9.54 -16.21
N GLU A 96 -9.68 -9.45 -14.90
CA GLU A 96 -10.47 -8.38 -14.32
C GLU A 96 -9.60 -7.12 -14.32
N SER A 97 -10.15 -6.05 -14.89
CA SER A 97 -9.49 -4.76 -14.77
C SER A 97 -9.58 -4.31 -13.32
N LEU A 98 -8.48 -3.82 -12.76
CA LEU A 98 -8.44 -3.40 -11.38
C LEU A 98 -9.34 -2.17 -11.19
N SER A 99 -10.42 -2.31 -10.42
CA SER A 99 -11.41 -1.24 -10.18
C SER A 99 -12.00 -1.35 -8.79
N ASN A 100 -12.72 -0.30 -8.37
CA ASN A 100 -13.43 -0.20 -7.09
C ASN A 100 -12.59 -0.66 -5.88
N PHE A 101 -11.51 0.07 -5.62
CA PHE A 101 -10.58 -0.25 -4.54
C PHE A 101 -10.10 0.99 -3.80
N ASP A 102 -9.67 0.76 -2.56
CA ASP A 102 -9.08 1.77 -1.69
C ASP A 102 -7.57 1.55 -1.56
N ILE A 103 -6.83 2.64 -1.61
CA ILE A 103 -5.44 2.72 -1.16
C ILE A 103 -5.45 3.32 0.24
N GLU A 104 -5.08 2.51 1.22
CA GLU A 104 -5.14 2.85 2.63
C GLU A 104 -3.72 2.92 3.20
N VAL A 105 -3.44 4.00 3.94
CA VAL A 105 -2.20 4.20 4.69
C VAL A 105 -2.49 3.97 6.16
N ILE A 106 -1.83 2.98 6.75
CA ILE A 106 -2.13 2.49 8.09
C ILE A 106 -0.96 2.81 9.01
N LYS A 107 -1.28 3.49 10.12
CA LYS A 107 -0.35 3.74 11.20
C LYS A 107 -0.59 2.74 12.33
N PRO A 108 0.35 1.83 12.61
CA PRO A 108 0.16 0.83 13.65
C PRO A 108 -0.15 1.46 14.99
N TYR A 109 -1.27 1.09 15.60
CA TYR A 109 -1.56 1.48 16.96
C TYR A 109 -0.84 0.53 17.94
N ARG A 110 0.08 1.08 18.74
CA ARG A 110 0.97 0.32 19.66
C ARG A 110 1.78 -0.74 18.91
N ASN A 111 2.07 -1.87 19.56
CA ASN A 111 2.83 -2.99 18.99
C ASN A 111 1.94 -4.00 18.26
N ASN A 112 0.84 -3.54 17.65
CA ASN A 112 -0.02 -4.42 16.86
C ASN A 112 0.77 -4.98 15.66
N THR A 113 0.74 -6.30 15.52
CA THR A 113 1.44 -7.01 14.44
C THR A 113 0.48 -7.49 13.35
N ASN A 114 -0.83 -7.31 13.53
CA ASN A 114 -1.82 -7.60 12.51
C ASN A 114 -1.95 -6.42 11.55
N TRP A 115 -1.46 -6.60 10.32
CA TRP A 115 -1.44 -5.54 9.29
C TRP A 115 -2.82 -5.25 8.71
N PHE A 116 -3.81 -6.11 8.96
CA PHE A 116 -5.16 -5.98 8.41
C PHE A 116 -6.19 -5.42 9.38
N GLU A 117 -5.84 -5.31 10.67
CA GLU A 117 -6.74 -4.84 11.72
C GLU A 117 -6.01 -3.74 12.48
N ASP A 118 -6.21 -2.49 12.06
CA ASP A 118 -5.73 -1.33 12.83
C ASP A 118 -6.78 -0.23 12.85
N CYS A 119 -6.70 0.64 13.85
CA CYS A 119 -7.74 1.64 14.13
C CYS A 119 -7.41 3.00 13.54
N VAL A 120 -6.16 3.20 13.09
CA VAL A 120 -5.75 4.42 12.38
C VAL A 120 -5.49 4.09 10.92
N ILE A 121 -6.56 4.21 10.13
CA ILE A 121 -6.57 4.00 8.68
C ILE A 121 -6.85 5.34 8.01
N HIS A 122 -5.93 5.77 7.15
CA HIS A 122 -6.10 6.96 6.31
C HIS A 122 -6.35 6.53 4.86
N LEU A 123 -7.44 7.01 4.26
CA LEU A 123 -7.74 6.77 2.85
C LEU A 123 -6.87 7.70 2.00
N CYS A 124 -5.82 7.17 1.37
CA CYS A 124 -4.99 7.92 0.43
C CYS A 124 -5.75 8.20 -0.86
N TYR A 125 -6.39 7.17 -1.43
CA TYR A 125 -7.05 7.26 -2.73
C TYR A 125 -8.17 6.23 -2.84
N HIS A 126 -9.26 6.60 -3.52
CA HIS A 126 -10.35 5.70 -3.88
C HIS A 126 -10.48 5.66 -5.41
N GLN A 127 -10.36 4.46 -5.98
CA GLN A 127 -10.41 4.24 -7.42
C GLN A 127 -11.70 3.51 -7.79
N GLN A 128 -12.61 4.19 -8.50
CA GLN A 128 -13.88 3.58 -8.92
C GLN A 128 -13.77 2.87 -10.28
N VAL A 129 -13.07 3.47 -11.25
CA VAL A 129 -13.05 2.98 -12.64
C VAL A 129 -11.93 1.95 -12.89
N PRO A 130 -12.12 1.02 -13.85
CA PRO A 130 -11.08 0.11 -14.33
C PRO A 130 -9.76 0.79 -14.71
N ILE A 131 -8.65 0.29 -14.16
CA ILE A 131 -7.30 0.72 -14.51
C ILE A 131 -6.38 -0.48 -14.79
N LYS A 132 -5.34 -0.20 -15.58
CA LYS A 132 -4.16 -1.08 -15.74
C LYS A 132 -2.92 -0.46 -15.11
N PHE A 133 -2.91 0.86 -15.00
CA PHE A 133 -1.85 1.64 -14.37
C PHE A 133 -2.52 2.79 -13.61
N LEU A 134 -2.02 3.09 -12.41
CA LEU A 134 -2.46 4.22 -11.61
C LEU A 134 -1.24 4.88 -10.97
N ASN A 135 -1.19 6.21 -11.04
CA ASN A 135 -0.31 7.02 -10.20
C ASN A 135 -1.20 7.86 -9.28
N ALA A 136 -1.41 7.37 -8.07
CA ALA A 136 -2.28 7.99 -7.08
C ALA A 136 -1.49 8.92 -6.17
N SER A 137 -1.81 10.21 -6.18
CA SER A 137 -1.30 11.16 -5.20
C SER A 137 -2.11 11.09 -3.92
N CYS A 138 -1.44 10.95 -2.78
CA CYS A 138 -2.07 11.01 -1.47
C CYS A 138 -2.20 12.46 -0.99
N GLN A 139 -3.14 12.72 -0.08
CA GLN A 139 -3.22 14.01 0.59
C GLN A 139 -1.98 14.25 1.48
N THR A 140 -1.74 15.50 1.86
CA THR A 140 -0.61 15.84 2.75
C THR A 140 -0.75 15.18 4.12
N ARG A 141 0.38 14.78 4.74
CA ARG A 141 0.47 14.17 6.08
C ARG A 141 -0.14 12.77 6.19
N MET A 142 0.05 11.94 5.17
CA MET A 142 -0.39 10.55 5.14
C MET A 142 0.66 9.66 5.82
N MET A 143 0.69 9.73 7.15
CA MET A 143 1.69 9.04 7.96
C MET A 143 1.29 7.58 8.23
N GLY A 144 2.10 6.62 7.78
CA GLY A 144 1.85 5.20 8.03
C GLY A 144 3.10 4.33 7.89
N ARG A 145 2.97 3.09 8.37
CA ARG A 145 3.97 2.03 8.19
C ARG A 145 3.50 0.97 7.21
N HIS A 146 2.19 0.76 7.09
CA HIS A 146 1.65 -0.16 6.12
C HIS A 146 0.88 0.59 5.05
N VAL A 147 0.97 0.12 3.82
CA VAL A 147 0.07 0.52 2.73
C VAL A 147 -0.72 -0.71 2.32
N ARG A 148 -2.05 -0.57 2.25
CA ARG A 148 -2.98 -1.65 1.87
C ARG A 148 -3.78 -1.23 0.65
N ILE A 149 -3.89 -2.13 -0.31
CA ILE A 149 -4.80 -2.04 -1.45
C ILE A 149 -5.92 -3.05 -1.18
N ARG A 150 -7.16 -2.58 -1.08
CA ARG A 150 -8.33 -3.39 -0.73
C ARG A 150 -9.44 -3.18 -1.75
N LEU A 151 -9.92 -4.27 -2.35
CA LEU A 151 -11.10 -4.22 -3.20
C LEU A 151 -12.35 -4.00 -2.34
N ASN A 152 -13.30 -3.24 -2.88
CA ASN A 152 -14.62 -3.05 -2.29
C ASN A 152 -15.65 -4.04 -2.86
N ASP A 153 -15.28 -4.80 -3.89
CA ASP A 153 -16.08 -5.87 -4.50
C ASP A 153 -15.47 -7.25 -4.21
N PRO A 154 -16.28 -8.33 -4.25
CA PRO A 154 -15.84 -9.70 -3.99
C PRO A 154 -15.13 -10.34 -5.20
N ASN A 155 -14.08 -9.68 -5.67
CA ASN A 155 -13.28 -10.07 -6.83
C ASN A 155 -11.86 -10.48 -6.39
N PRO A 156 -11.12 -11.27 -7.19
CA PRO A 156 -9.71 -11.49 -6.96
C PRO A 156 -8.89 -10.22 -7.23
N LEU A 157 -7.88 -9.96 -6.40
CA LEU A 157 -6.94 -8.86 -6.54
C LEU A 157 -5.64 -9.36 -7.17
N ALA A 158 -5.23 -8.73 -8.27
CA ALA A 158 -3.95 -9.00 -8.93
C ALA A 158 -3.16 -7.70 -9.13
N LEU A 159 -1.98 -7.61 -8.49
CA LEU A 159 -1.07 -6.46 -8.57
C LEU A 159 0.29 -6.94 -9.05
N CYS A 160 0.81 -6.34 -10.11
CA CYS A 160 2.08 -6.73 -10.71
C CYS A 160 3.25 -5.97 -10.10
N GLU A 161 3.09 -4.67 -9.85
CA GLU A 161 4.04 -3.89 -9.05
C GLU A 161 3.28 -2.78 -8.33
N VAL A 162 3.70 -2.47 -7.11
CA VAL A 162 3.22 -1.40 -6.26
C VAL A 162 4.43 -0.65 -5.73
N GLU A 163 4.58 0.58 -6.17
CA GLU A 163 5.57 1.49 -5.61
C GLU A 163 4.91 2.39 -4.58
N VAL A 164 5.56 2.55 -3.44
CA VAL A 164 5.13 3.49 -2.40
C VAL A 164 6.19 4.55 -2.29
N HIS A 165 5.82 5.81 -2.55
CA HIS A 165 6.73 6.94 -2.48
C HIS A 165 6.46 7.76 -1.23
N GLY A 166 7.50 8.03 -0.47
CA GLY A 166 7.36 8.77 0.78
C GLY A 166 8.67 9.21 1.40
N THR A 167 8.53 10.00 2.46
CA THR A 167 9.65 10.52 3.23
C THR A 167 9.71 9.84 4.59
N PHE A 168 10.90 9.40 4.99
CA PHE A 168 11.09 8.81 6.33
C PHE A 168 10.89 9.86 7.43
N ILE A 169 10.00 9.57 8.38
CA ILE A 169 9.78 10.46 9.52
C ILE A 169 10.74 10.10 10.66
N ARG A 170 11.80 10.90 10.79
CA ARG A 170 12.64 10.89 11.99
C ARG A 170 11.91 11.61 13.11
N TYR A 171 11.42 10.88 14.11
CA TYR A 171 11.07 11.49 15.38
C TYR A 171 12.37 11.96 16.05
N LEU A 172 12.70 13.24 15.90
CA LEU A 172 13.71 13.86 16.76
C LEU A 172 13.21 13.74 18.20
N ARG A 173 13.93 12.99 19.05
CA ARG A 173 13.75 13.09 20.49
C ARG A 173 14.07 14.53 20.86
N SER A 174 13.05 15.35 21.04
CA SER A 174 13.19 16.64 21.72
C SER A 174 13.85 16.36 23.07
N GLY A 175 15.07 16.85 23.25
CA GLY A 175 15.72 16.88 24.54
C GLY A 175 14.89 17.76 25.48
N ASN A 176 14.45 17.18 26.59
CA ASN A 176 13.84 17.77 27.78
C ASN A 176 13.40 19.25 27.71
N SER A 177 12.09 19.47 27.76
CA SER A 177 11.50 20.19 28.89
C SER A 177 10.03 19.78 29.05
N SER A 178 9.73 19.30 30.25
CA SER A 178 8.41 18.98 30.75
C SER A 178 7.43 20.13 30.52
N LYS A 179 6.48 19.94 29.61
CA LYS A 179 5.16 20.57 29.69
C LYS A 179 4.13 19.46 29.55
N ASN A 180 3.41 19.23 30.65
CA ASN A 180 2.27 18.34 30.71
C ASN A 180 1.27 18.74 29.62
N PHE A 181 1.18 17.94 28.57
CA PHE A 181 0.02 17.95 27.69
C PHE A 181 -0.77 16.69 27.99
N SER A 182 -1.74 16.83 28.89
CA SER A 182 -2.80 15.85 29.04
C SER A 182 -3.69 15.91 27.80
N SER A 183 -3.35 15.14 26.76
CA SER A 183 -4.35 14.74 25.77
C SER A 183 -4.79 13.32 26.11
N SER A 184 -5.70 13.21 27.07
CA SER A 184 -6.57 12.05 27.19
C SER A 184 -7.54 12.06 26.02
N THR A 185 -7.08 11.65 24.86
CA THR A 185 -7.96 11.10 23.84
C THR A 185 -7.79 9.60 23.89
N ASN A 186 -8.65 8.96 24.69
CA ASN A 186 -8.89 7.53 24.63
C ASN A 186 -9.54 7.24 23.26
N PHE A 187 -8.73 7.16 22.21
CA PHE A 187 -9.11 6.39 21.03
C PHE A 187 -8.89 4.94 21.38
N GLN A 188 -9.94 4.37 21.98
CA GLN A 188 -10.13 2.94 22.09
C GLN A 188 -10.74 2.50 20.76
N CYS A 189 -10.11 1.52 20.13
CA CYS A 189 -10.88 0.57 19.32
C CYS A 189 -11.90 -0.07 20.29
#